data_AF-A0A960D3Y7-F1
#
_entry.id   AF-A0A960D3Y7-F1
#
_cell.length_a   1.000
_cell.length_b   1.000
_cell.length_c   1.000
_cell.angle_alpha   90.00
_cell.angle_beta   90.00
_cell.angle_gamma   90.00
#
_symmetry.space_group_name_H-M   'P 1'
#
loop_
_entity.id
_entity.type
_entity.pdbx_description
1 polymer ?
#
loop_
_entity_poly.entity_id
_entity_poly.type
_entity_poly.pdbx_seq_one_letter_code
_entity_poly.pdbx_strand_id
1 'polypeptide(L)' 'MSGALLVAGTTSDAGKSMVVAGLCRLLARKGIRVAPFKAQNMSNNSVVALDADGVAGEIGRAQGMQAR' A
#
# COMPACT_ATOMS: atom_id res chain seq x y z
N MET A 1 0.26 3.19 -16.52
CA MET A 1 -0.66 2.53 -15.55
C MET A 1 -1.88 2.08 -16.32
N SER A 2 -2.23 0.80 -16.31
CA SER A 2 -3.52 0.33 -16.83
C SER A 2 -4.44 0.09 -15.64
N GLY A 3 -5.43 0.97 -15.45
CA GLY A 3 -6.38 0.92 -14.33
C GLY A 3 -5.85 1.46 -13.00
N ALA A 4 -6.75 2.07 -12.23
CA ALA A 4 -6.55 2.46 -10.83
C ALA A 4 -7.85 2.23 -10.06
N LEU A 5 -7.75 1.80 -8.80
CA LEU A 5 -8.89 1.60 -7.90
C LEU A 5 -8.70 2.45 -6.64
N LEU A 6 -9.60 3.40 -6.41
CA LEU A 6 -9.62 4.18 -5.18
C LEU A 6 -10.44 3.44 -4.11
N VAL A 7 -9.81 3.18 -2.96
CA VAL A 7 -10.50 2.69 -1.76
C VAL A 7 -10.62 3.84 -0.76
N ALA A 8 -11.82 4.42 -0.68
CA ALA A 8 -12.15 5.54 0.19
C ALA A 8 -13.01 5.11 1.39
N GLY A 9 -13.14 5.97 2.39
CA GLY A 9 -13.98 5.77 3.56
C GLY A 9 -14.15 7.07 4.32
N THR A 10 -15.23 7.18 5.10
CA THR A 10 -15.70 8.44 5.69
C THR A 10 -15.01 8.82 7.00
N THR A 11 -14.20 7.92 7.56
CA THR A 11 -13.44 8.15 8.79
C THR A 11 -12.09 7.45 8.74
N SER A 12 -11.16 7.89 9.59
CA SER A 12 -9.94 7.14 9.93
C SER A 12 -10.32 5.79 10.54
N ASP A 13 -9.45 4.80 10.40
CA ASP A 13 -9.65 3.45 10.96
C ASP A 13 -10.89 2.66 10.48
N ALA A 14 -11.60 3.16 9.46
CA ALA A 14 -12.68 2.44 8.76
C ALA A 14 -12.24 1.14 8.03
N GLY A 15 -11.05 0.59 8.30
CA GLY A 15 -10.57 -0.66 7.68
C GLY A 15 -10.01 -0.52 6.25
N LYS A 16 -9.94 0.69 5.68
CA LYS A 16 -9.44 0.94 4.31
C LYS A 16 -8.11 0.24 4.01
N SER A 17 -7.14 0.33 4.94
CA SER A 17 -5.82 -0.28 4.74
C SER A 17 -5.87 -1.81 4.66
N MET A 18 -6.75 -2.45 5.44
CA MET A 18 -6.93 -3.90 5.43
C MET A 18 -7.61 -4.37 4.14
N VAL A 19 -8.61 -3.62 3.66
CA VAL A 19 -9.26 -3.88 2.37
C VAL A 19 -8.24 -3.79 1.24
N VAL A 20 -7.42 -2.73 1.20
CA VAL A 20 -6.36 -2.58 0.19
C VAL A 20 -5.38 -3.75 0.25
N ALA A 21 -4.92 -4.15 1.43
CA ALA A 21 -4.02 -5.29 1.59
C ALA A 21 -4.63 -6.60 1.06
N GLY A 22 -5.90 -6.86 1.36
CA GLY A 22 -6.64 -8.01 0.84
C GLY A 22 -6.77 -8.01 -0.68
N LEU A 23 -7.08 -6.86 -1.27
CA LEU A 23 -7.16 -6.69 -2.73
C LEU A 23 -5.81 -6.89 -3.40
N CYS A 24 -4.75 -6.27 -2.87
CA CYS A 24 -3.39 -6.46 -3.37
C CYS A 24 -2.99 -7.94 -3.33
N ARG A 25 -3.25 -8.63 -2.20
CA ARG A 25 -2.98 -10.06 -2.06
C ARG A 25 -3.76 -10.91 -3.06
N LEU A 26 -5.05 -10.63 -3.27
CA LEU A 26 -5.87 -11.36 -4.23
C LEU A 26 -5.38 -11.17 -5.67
N LEU A 27 -5.10 -9.93 -6.08
CA LEU A 27 -4.64 -9.62 -7.44
C LEU A 27 -3.26 -10.23 -7.70
N ALA A 28 -2.33 -10.12 -6.75
CA ALA A 28 -1.02 -10.74 -6.85
C ALA A 28 -1.12 -12.28 -7.00
N ARG A 29 -2.00 -12.93 -6.22
CA ARG A 29 -2.27 -14.39 -6.35
C ARG A 29 -2.85 -14.79 -7.71
N LYS A 30 -3.50 -13.85 -8.42
CA LYS A 30 -3.99 -14.05 -9.79
C LYS A 30 -2.95 -13.71 -10.87
N GLY A 31 -1.71 -13.41 -10.50
CA GLY A 31 -0.65 -13.02 -11.45
C GLY A 31 -0.79 -11.59 -11.98
N ILE A 32 -1.67 -10.78 -11.39
CA ILE A 32 -1.86 -9.38 -11.79
C ILE A 32 -0.82 -8.53 -11.06
N ARG A 33 -0.03 -7.76 -11.82
CA ARG A 33 0.88 -6.76 -11.25
C ARG A 33 0.05 -5.65 -10.59
N VAL A 34 0.17 -5.52 -9.27
CA VAL A 34 -0.55 -4.55 -8.45
C VAL A 34 0.45 -3.87 -7.51
N ALA A 35 0.25 -2.58 -7.26
CA ALA A 35 1.03 -1.83 -6.27
C ALA A 35 0.07 -0.93 -5.46
N PRO A 36 0.17 -0.91 -4.12
CA PRO A 36 -0.60 0.02 -3.31
C PRO A 36 -0.01 1.44 -3.39
N PHE A 37 -0.89 2.44 -3.34
CA PHE A 37 -0.50 3.85 -3.28
C PHE A 37 -1.35 4.57 -2.23
N LYS A 38 -0.71 5.38 -1.39
CA LYS A 38 -1.38 6.19 -0.37
C LYS A 38 -1.16 7.67 -0.67
N ALA A 39 -2.23 8.35 -1.08
CA ALA A 39 -2.18 9.75 -1.54
C ALA A 39 -1.67 10.74 -0.49
N GLN A 40 -1.90 10.44 0.80
CA GLN A 40 -1.36 11.20 1.91
C GLN A 40 -0.55 10.27 2.81
N ASN A 41 0.76 10.54 2.91
CA ASN A 41 1.65 9.85 3.84
C ASN A 41 1.86 10.74 5.07
N MET A 42 1.58 10.22 6.26
CA MET A 42 1.99 10.85 7.52
C MET A 42 3.29 10.16 7.97
N SER A 43 4.38 10.92 8.05
CA SER A 43 5.75 10.41 8.24
C SER A 43 6.03 9.85 9.63
N ASN A 44 5.18 10.12 10.61
CA ASN A 44 5.36 9.73 12.01
C ASN A 44 5.11 8.23 12.30
N ASN A 45 4.77 7.42 11.29
CA ASN A 45 4.57 5.98 11.44
C ASN A 45 5.06 5.25 10.17
N SER A 46 6.38 5.18 10.00
CA SER A 46 7.06 4.60 8.84
C SER A 46 7.63 3.19 9.11
N VAL A 47 8.05 2.51 8.04
CA VAL A 47 8.84 1.28 8.05
C VAL A 47 9.96 1.39 7.02
N VAL A 48 11.07 0.69 7.25
CA VAL A 48 12.16 0.59 6.27
C VAL A 48 11.66 -0.12 5.02
N ALA A 49 11.96 0.44 3.86
CA ALA A 49 11.77 -0.16 2.56
C ALA A 49 13.05 -0.04 1.74
N LEU A 50 13.25 -0.96 0.80
CA LEU A 50 14.34 -0.89 -0.17
C LEU A 50 13.78 -0.34 -1.48
N ASP A 51 14.54 0.54 -2.13
CA ASP A 51 14.26 0.91 -3.51
C ASP A 51 14.71 -0.19 -4.49
N ALA A 52 14.60 0.10 -5.80
CA ALA A 52 14.97 -0.85 -6.85
C ALA A 52 16.47 -1.17 -6.89
N ASP A 53 17.32 -0.27 -6.39
CA ASP A 53 18.77 -0.43 -6.34
C ASP A 53 19.25 -1.02 -5.00
N GLY A 54 18.31 -1.33 -4.10
CA GLY A 54 18.58 -1.89 -2.78
C GLY A 54 18.98 -0.85 -1.74
N VAL A 55 18.81 0.44 -2.03
CA VAL A 55 19.08 1.52 -1.06
C VAL A 55 17.91 1.60 -0.08
N ALA A 56 18.25 1.67 1.21
CA ALA A 56 17.25 1.79 2.27
C ALA A 56 16.64 3.20 2.28
N GLY A 57 15.32 3.24 2.36
CA GLY A 57 14.51 4.43 2.62
C GLY A 57 13.33 4.09 3.52
N GLU A 58 12.33 4.96 3.55
CA GLU A 58 11.16 4.79 4.41
C GLU A 58 9.85 4.94 3.63
N ILE A 59 8.86 4.15 4.00
CA ILE A 59 7.47 4.27 3.54
C ILE A 59 6.52 4.24 4.73
N GLY A 60 5.32 4.82 4.60
CA GLY A 60 4.32 4.75 5.66
C GLY A 60 3.96 3.30 6.01
N ARG A 61 3.88 2.96 7.30
CA ARG A 61 3.61 1.61 7.82
C ARG A 61 2.38 0.96 7.21
N ALA A 62 1.33 1.74 6.98
CA ALA A 62 0.11 1.26 6.31
C ALA A 62 0.37 0.82 4.87
N GLN A 63 1.18 1.57 4.12
CA GLN A 63 1.54 1.23 2.74
C GLN A 63 2.50 0.04 2.70
N GLY A 64 3.46 -0.03 3.62
CA GLY A 64 4.33 -1.19 3.78
C GLY A 64 3.56 -2.47 4.11
N MET A 65 2.53 -2.39 4.96
CA MET A 65 1.65 -3.53 5.23
C MET A 65 0.85 -3.97 3.98
N GLN A 66 0.39 -3.03 3.16
CA GLN A 66 -0.34 -3.34 1.93
C GLN A 66 0.54 -3.97 0.84
N ALA A 67 1.85 -3.70 0.87
CA ALA A 67 2.82 -4.15 -0.13
C ALA A 67 3.51 -5.49 0.22
N ARG A 68 3.03 -6.22 1.25
CA ARG A 68 3.60 -7.48 1.76
C ARG A 68 3.02 -8.77 1.16
#